data_AF-A0A2V5TXX6-F1
#
_entry.id   AF-A0A2V5TXX6-F1
#
_cell.length_a   1.000
_cell.length_b   1.000
_cell.length_c   1.000
_cell.angle_alpha   90.00
_cell.angle_beta   90.00
_cell.angle_gamma   90.00
#
_symmetry.space_group_name_H-M   'P 1'
#
loop_
_entity.id
_entity.type
_entity.pdbx_description
1 polymer ?
#
loop_
_entity_poly.entity_id
_entity_poly.type
_entity_poly.pdbx_seq_one_letter_code
_entity_poly.pdbx_strand_id
1 'polypeptide(L)'
;MTLSALKDSLEGSRSGPATILQLDWIGDLCFPFETDSAAMTGRVSAASWHCSHDIGSRRALYRAPGSKWKGFRCLQFDNERWEVWLLGELYGPECSARAIKGLLLDVVEGRRAACELKGHWLLFAWDTVNRQLHVWTDRFGTLHAYHAQDGQRAVVSTCFHTAAAVVSRRSLDWPALAGFFGFGFFPQDRTFFDDVRVLRPATHHVFDAEGKVQRVQRYWDWEHKPDWTRSYDDTVSEFAARFDQVMADLLRQGRIALPVSGGLDSRCTVAAIPGDKEDGGWKMKDGRLWSYSYGYTDDSVETRISRQVAEARGLSFMPFTIKPYLFDRLEQVVAAVEGFQDVTQCRQAAVVDELRQHADYVIAAHWGDVWLDDMGLVSKIGDGRGKMGWRRCNRSRILTSASRPSRRTTGRFDGPCPASGCFRQRRFPGCRFTTQG
;
A
#
# COMPACT_ATOMS: atom_id res chain seq x y z
N MET A 1 6.13 -16.91 17.22
CA MET A 1 6.99 -17.05 18.40
C MET A 1 6.68 -15.90 19.35
N THR A 2 6.22 -16.22 20.55
CA THR A 2 5.88 -15.29 21.62
C THR A 2 7.12 -14.58 22.17
N LEU A 3 6.94 -13.33 22.58
CA LEU A 3 7.88 -12.31 23.08
C LEU A 3 8.86 -12.69 24.21
N SER A 4 9.09 -13.96 24.53
CA SER A 4 9.90 -14.38 25.70
C SER A 4 11.26 -15.01 25.39
N ALA A 5 11.66 -15.17 24.13
CA ALA A 5 12.90 -15.88 23.77
C ALA A 5 14.10 -14.96 23.39
N LEU A 6 14.02 -13.65 23.63
CA LEU A 6 15.04 -12.67 23.23
C LEU A 6 15.73 -11.97 24.42
N LYS A 7 15.56 -12.48 25.65
CA LYS A 7 16.03 -11.80 26.86
C LYS A 7 17.36 -12.27 27.43
N ASP A 8 17.93 -13.38 26.95
CA ASP A 8 19.15 -13.96 27.53
C ASP A 8 20.33 -13.91 26.54
N SER A 9 20.89 -12.72 26.31
CA SER A 9 22.29 -12.57 25.85
C SER A 9 22.77 -11.10 25.84
N LEU A 10 22.66 -10.38 26.97
CA LEU A 10 23.26 -9.04 27.07
C LEU A 10 23.76 -8.75 28.50
N GLU A 11 24.77 -9.50 28.95
CA GLU A 11 25.66 -9.02 30.01
C GLU A 11 27.12 -9.36 29.66
N GLY A 12 27.94 -8.32 29.47
CA GLY A 12 29.40 -8.47 29.44
C GLY A 12 30.15 -7.53 28.50
N SER A 13 30.93 -6.62 29.11
CA SER A 13 32.15 -5.99 28.57
C SER A 13 32.03 -4.80 27.59
N ARG A 14 32.44 -3.63 28.11
CA ARG A 14 32.69 -2.39 27.37
C ARG A 14 33.93 -2.51 26.47
N SER A 15 33.72 -3.09 25.29
CA SER A 15 34.49 -2.89 24.04
C SER A 15 33.86 -3.80 22.97
N GLY A 16 32.90 -3.29 22.17
CA GLY A 16 32.11 -4.11 21.25
C GLY A 16 31.33 -3.34 20.17
N PRO A 17 30.86 -4.01 19.10
CA PRO A 17 30.51 -3.41 17.81
C PRO A 17 29.12 -2.75 17.80
N ALA A 18 29.01 -1.63 17.07
CA ALA A 18 27.81 -0.96 16.56
C ALA A 18 26.48 -1.30 17.27
N THR A 19 26.08 -0.42 18.18
CA THR A 19 24.84 -0.49 18.97
C THR A 19 23.61 -0.52 18.05
N ILE A 20 22.95 -1.66 17.94
CA ILE A 20 21.61 -1.72 17.32
C ILE A 20 20.64 -1.05 18.30
N LEU A 21 20.23 0.19 18.02
CA LEU A 21 19.14 0.85 18.73
C LEU A 21 17.82 0.44 18.07
N GLN A 22 17.26 -0.69 18.47
CA GLN A 22 16.02 -1.20 17.89
C GLN A 22 14.81 -0.39 18.41
N LEU A 23 14.42 0.67 17.70
CA LEU A 23 13.11 1.30 17.87
C LEU A 23 12.05 0.39 17.23
N ASP A 24 11.42 -0.48 18.03
CA ASP A 24 10.53 -1.53 17.52
C ASP A 24 9.35 -1.02 16.67
N TRP A 25 8.92 0.22 16.92
CA TRP A 25 8.03 1.04 16.08
C TRP A 25 8.37 2.52 16.23
N ILE A 26 8.20 3.29 15.15
CA ILE A 26 8.20 4.76 15.18
C ILE A 26 6.93 5.29 14.53
N GLY A 27 6.39 6.39 15.04
CA GLY A 27 5.24 7.08 14.45
C GLY A 27 5.59 7.72 13.11
N ASP A 28 6.39 8.78 13.15
CA ASP A 28 6.84 9.54 11.97
C ASP A 28 8.35 9.76 12.06
N LEU A 29 9.03 9.88 10.92
CA LEU A 29 10.45 10.23 10.81
C LEU A 29 10.60 11.50 9.98
N CYS A 30 11.53 12.36 10.37
CA CYS A 30 11.81 13.62 9.69
C CYS A 30 13.29 13.98 9.76
N PHE A 31 13.79 14.47 8.63
CA PHE A 31 15.13 15.03 8.45
C PHE A 31 14.97 16.49 8.03
N PRO A 32 14.85 17.43 9.00
CA PRO A 32 14.99 18.84 8.70
C PRO A 32 16.45 19.17 8.41
N PHE A 33 16.70 20.00 7.40
CA PHE A 33 18.07 20.41 7.06
C PHE A 33 18.50 21.72 7.76
N GLU A 34 17.61 22.30 8.57
CA GLU A 34 17.79 23.48 9.42
C GLU A 34 17.45 23.20 10.90
N THR A 35 17.89 24.06 11.81
CA THR A 35 17.86 23.84 13.28
C THR A 35 16.58 24.27 14.01
N ASP A 36 15.72 25.13 13.44
CA ASP A 36 14.53 25.65 14.14
C ASP A 36 13.31 24.73 13.93
N SER A 37 13.15 23.75 14.83
CA SER A 37 12.06 22.75 14.79
C SER A 37 10.80 23.14 15.58
N ALA A 38 10.65 24.41 15.97
CA ALA A 38 9.70 24.83 17.01
C ALA A 38 8.19 24.76 16.64
N ALA A 39 7.82 24.36 15.41
CA ALA A 39 6.41 24.29 14.98
C ALA A 39 6.09 23.06 14.10
N MET A 40 6.78 21.94 14.30
CA MET A 40 6.54 20.73 13.51
C MET A 40 5.27 20.00 13.93
N THR A 41 4.26 19.97 13.06
CA THR A 41 3.08 19.10 13.22
C THR A 41 3.34 17.71 12.64
N GLY A 42 2.81 16.65 13.25
CA GLY A 42 2.85 15.29 12.68
C GLY A 42 1.47 14.81 12.20
N ARG A 43 1.33 13.52 11.85
CA ARG A 43 0.05 12.91 11.41
C ARG A 43 -1.08 13.00 12.44
N VAL A 44 -0.71 13.13 13.71
CA VAL A 44 -1.62 13.29 14.85
C VAL A 44 -1.15 14.51 15.61
N SER A 45 -2.03 15.38 16.10
CA SER A 45 -1.63 16.68 16.67
C SER A 45 -0.89 16.60 18.01
N ALA A 46 -1.07 15.53 18.78
CA ALA A 46 -0.70 15.50 20.20
C ALA A 46 0.71 14.96 20.57
N ALA A 47 1.45 14.32 19.66
CA ALA A 47 2.75 13.71 20.02
C ALA A 47 3.94 14.62 19.70
N SER A 48 4.83 14.77 20.68
CA SER A 48 6.08 15.53 20.56
C SER A 48 7.09 14.87 19.62
N TRP A 49 7.98 15.69 19.06
CA TRP A 49 9.15 15.20 18.33
C TRP A 49 10.30 14.92 19.30
N HIS A 50 10.97 13.81 19.07
CA HIS A 50 12.14 13.36 19.80
C HIS A 50 13.35 13.34 18.86
N CYS A 51 14.52 13.71 19.36
CA CYS A 51 15.76 13.56 18.60
C CYS A 51 16.20 12.08 18.66
N SER A 52 16.44 11.42 17.51
CA SER A 52 16.93 10.04 17.51
C SER A 52 18.42 9.95 17.83
N HIS A 53 19.21 10.94 17.39
CA HIS A 53 20.64 11.11 17.66
C HIS A 53 21.11 12.46 17.07
N ASP A 54 22.21 13.03 17.59
CA ASP A 54 22.89 14.17 16.94
C ASP A 54 23.76 13.59 15.80
N ILE A 55 23.26 13.69 14.57
CA ILE A 55 23.89 13.18 13.34
C ILE A 55 24.95 14.19 12.89
N GLY A 56 26.07 14.25 13.61
CA GLY A 56 26.93 15.45 13.51
C GLY A 56 26.07 16.70 13.75
N SER A 57 26.32 17.81 13.06
CA SER A 57 25.57 19.06 13.25
C SER A 57 24.05 19.03 12.91
N ARG A 58 23.41 17.87 12.65
CA ARG A 58 22.00 17.76 12.23
C ARG A 58 21.22 16.69 12.99
N ARG A 59 19.90 16.82 13.06
CA ARG A 59 19.04 15.99 13.93
C ARG A 59 18.00 15.25 13.11
N ALA A 60 18.08 13.91 13.05
CA ALA A 60 16.90 13.13 12.69
C ALA A 60 15.91 13.19 13.85
N LEU A 61 14.67 13.53 13.51
CA LEU A 61 13.59 13.67 14.47
C LEU A 61 12.59 12.54 14.22
N TYR A 62 12.13 11.91 15.28
CA TYR A 62 11.08 10.90 15.22
C TYR A 62 9.96 11.22 16.19
N ARG A 63 8.79 10.66 15.92
CA ARG A 63 7.66 10.65 16.86
C ARG A 63 7.46 9.26 17.41
N ALA A 64 7.11 9.16 18.68
CA ALA A 64 6.71 7.88 19.26
C ALA A 64 5.38 7.40 18.64
N PRO A 65 5.14 6.08 18.60
CA PRO A 65 3.85 5.52 18.25
C PRO A 65 2.72 6.10 19.12
N GLY A 66 1.58 6.41 18.50
CA GLY A 66 0.38 6.89 19.18
C GLY A 66 -0.77 5.87 19.10
N SER A 67 -1.86 6.16 19.83
CA SER A 67 -3.08 5.32 19.82
C SER A 67 -3.81 5.34 18.47
N LYS A 68 -3.78 6.48 17.77
CA LYS A 68 -4.41 6.69 16.45
C LYS A 68 -3.49 6.35 15.28
N TRP A 69 -2.18 6.38 15.50
CA TRP A 69 -1.17 6.12 14.49
C TRP A 69 0.02 5.42 15.13
N LYS A 70 0.15 4.11 14.86
CA LYS A 70 1.27 3.31 15.37
C LYS A 70 2.56 3.57 14.59
N GLY A 71 2.42 4.01 13.34
CA GLY A 71 3.53 4.26 12.42
C GLY A 71 4.10 2.99 11.82
N PHE A 72 5.42 2.97 11.69
CA PHE A 72 6.18 1.98 10.95
C PHE A 72 6.98 1.11 11.91
N ARG A 73 7.15 -0.16 11.55
CA ARG A 73 8.27 -0.95 12.06
C ARG A 73 9.57 -0.22 11.69
N CYS A 74 10.52 -0.15 12.61
CA CYS A 74 11.79 0.52 12.36
C CYS A 74 12.95 -0.38 12.81
N LEU A 75 13.95 -0.50 11.95
CA LEU A 75 15.26 -1.01 12.32
C LEU A 75 16.25 0.13 12.14
N GLN A 76 16.93 0.50 13.22
CA GLN A 76 17.98 1.51 13.22
C GLN A 76 19.31 0.89 13.66
N PHE A 77 20.38 1.25 12.96
CA PHE A 77 21.75 0.92 13.33
C PHE A 77 22.71 1.91 12.68
N ASP A 78 23.92 1.94 13.18
CA ASP A 78 25.01 2.75 12.67
C ASP A 78 26.30 1.93 12.46
N ASN A 79 27.26 2.55 11.77
CA ASN A 79 28.67 2.23 11.76
C ASN A 79 29.50 3.53 11.63
N GLU A 80 30.80 3.43 11.37
CA GLU A 80 31.70 4.60 11.28
C GLU A 80 31.29 5.63 10.20
N ARG A 81 30.58 5.20 9.15
CA ARG A 81 30.19 6.04 8.01
C ARG A 81 28.68 6.25 7.89
N TRP A 82 27.88 5.26 8.21
CA TRP A 82 26.47 5.21 7.89
C TRP A 82 25.62 5.17 9.15
N GLU A 83 24.63 6.04 9.22
CA GLU A 83 23.48 5.87 10.11
C GLU A 83 22.28 5.47 9.26
N VAL A 84 21.63 4.35 9.59
CA VAL A 84 20.63 3.72 8.72
C VAL A 84 19.32 3.51 9.46
N TRP A 85 18.21 3.84 8.80
CA TRP A 85 16.84 3.56 9.24
C TRP A 85 16.09 2.82 8.14
N LEU A 86 15.71 1.58 8.40
CA LEU A 86 14.76 0.84 7.60
C LEU A 86 13.38 0.96 8.23
N LEU A 87 12.43 1.56 7.51
CA LEU A 87 11.03 1.57 7.89
C LEU A 87 10.27 0.49 7.13
N GLY A 88 9.32 -0.16 7.79
CA GLY A 88 8.51 -1.24 7.23
C GLY A 88 9.10 -2.63 7.45
N GLU A 89 8.94 -3.51 6.48
CA GLU A 89 9.32 -4.91 6.56
C GLU A 89 9.91 -5.46 5.27
N LEU A 90 10.87 -6.38 5.42
CA LEU A 90 11.43 -7.15 4.31
C LEU A 90 10.82 -8.54 4.29
N TYR A 91 10.56 -9.05 3.09
CA TYR A 91 10.08 -10.40 2.84
C TYR A 91 11.23 -11.32 2.45
N GLY A 92 11.24 -12.53 3.01
CA GLY A 92 12.21 -13.56 2.69
C GLY A 92 12.63 -14.38 3.92
N PRO A 93 13.59 -15.29 3.74
CA PRO A 93 14.08 -16.15 4.82
C PRO A 93 15.00 -15.41 5.82
N GLU A 94 15.42 -14.18 5.51
CA GLU A 94 16.28 -13.36 6.37
C GLU A 94 15.49 -12.73 7.51
N CYS A 95 15.31 -13.47 8.60
CA CYS A 95 14.52 -13.00 9.74
C CYS A 95 15.35 -12.44 10.90
N SER A 96 16.68 -12.55 10.88
CA SER A 96 17.51 -12.04 11.97
C SER A 96 17.92 -10.58 11.72
N ALA A 97 17.89 -9.76 12.78
CA ALA A 97 18.34 -8.37 12.70
C ALA A 97 19.77 -8.24 12.17
N ARG A 98 20.65 -9.22 12.46
CA ARG A 98 22.03 -9.26 11.95
C ARG A 98 22.08 -9.49 10.44
N ALA A 99 21.29 -10.40 9.90
CA ALA A 99 21.22 -10.66 8.46
C ALA A 99 20.69 -9.44 7.71
N ILE A 100 19.58 -8.87 8.20
CA ILE A 100 18.98 -7.66 7.63
C ILE A 100 19.97 -6.49 7.67
N LYS A 101 20.69 -6.29 8.79
CA LYS A 101 21.73 -5.26 8.88
C LYS A 101 22.80 -5.41 7.80
N GLY A 102 23.31 -6.63 7.59
CA GLY A 102 24.29 -6.91 6.55
C GLY A 102 23.76 -6.62 5.15
N LEU A 103 22.54 -7.08 4.86
CA LEU A 103 21.85 -6.84 3.60
C LEU A 103 21.67 -5.34 3.30
N LEU A 104 21.26 -4.57 4.30
CA LEU A 104 21.07 -3.11 4.16
C LEU A 104 22.40 -2.39 3.99
N LEU A 105 23.46 -2.80 4.70
CA LEU A 105 24.81 -2.25 4.50
C LEU A 105 25.30 -2.48 3.08
N ASP A 106 25.10 -3.67 2.52
CA ASP A 106 25.46 -3.95 1.12
C ASP A 106 24.72 -3.03 0.15
N VAL A 107 23.46 -2.69 0.42
CA VAL A 107 22.68 -1.76 -0.42
C VAL A 107 23.18 -0.33 -0.31
N VAL A 108 23.38 0.20 0.90
CA VAL A 108 23.81 1.60 1.08
C VAL A 108 25.25 1.83 0.60
N GLU A 109 26.09 0.80 0.63
CA GLU A 109 27.46 0.82 0.10
C GLU A 109 27.54 0.50 -1.42
N GLY A 110 26.41 0.17 -2.05
CA GLY A 110 26.35 -0.14 -3.48
C GLY A 110 26.91 -1.51 -3.86
N ARG A 111 27.14 -2.40 -2.89
CA ARG A 111 27.54 -3.81 -3.10
C ARG A 111 26.36 -4.71 -3.51
N ARG A 112 25.12 -4.24 -3.32
CA ARG A 112 23.88 -4.91 -3.71
C ARG A 112 22.87 -3.93 -4.32
N ALA A 113 22.09 -4.38 -5.30
CA ALA A 113 21.03 -3.56 -5.88
C ALA A 113 19.79 -3.52 -4.96
N ALA A 114 19.22 -2.33 -4.77
CA ALA A 114 18.00 -2.14 -3.98
C ALA A 114 16.78 -2.91 -4.55
N CYS A 115 16.78 -3.21 -5.86
CA CYS A 115 15.70 -4.02 -6.47
C CYS A 115 15.63 -5.43 -5.90
N GLU A 116 16.68 -5.95 -5.27
CA GLU A 116 16.69 -7.31 -4.70
C GLU A 116 15.94 -7.39 -3.37
N LEU A 117 15.72 -6.25 -2.70
CA LEU A 117 14.93 -6.17 -1.47
C LEU A 117 13.44 -6.37 -1.78
N LYS A 118 12.86 -7.42 -1.23
CA LYS A 118 11.42 -7.71 -1.29
C LYS A 118 10.77 -7.19 -0.01
N GLY A 119 9.57 -6.61 -0.09
CA GLY A 119 8.85 -6.12 1.09
C GLY A 119 8.17 -4.77 0.88
N HIS A 120 7.62 -4.26 1.97
CA HIS A 120 7.10 -2.90 2.07
C HIS A 120 8.08 -2.08 2.89
N TRP A 121 8.90 -1.27 2.24
CA TRP A 121 10.01 -0.63 2.93
C TRP A 121 10.37 0.74 2.39
N LEU A 122 10.97 1.53 3.28
CA LEU A 122 11.53 2.83 2.99
C LEU A 122 12.85 2.94 3.78
N LEU A 123 13.94 3.10 3.05
CA LEU A 123 15.30 3.07 3.61
C LEU A 123 15.89 4.47 3.59
N PHE A 124 16.31 4.95 4.76
CA PHE A 124 17.10 6.17 4.92
C PHE A 124 18.51 5.79 5.34
N ALA A 125 19.52 6.45 4.78
CA ALA A 125 20.89 6.34 5.24
C ALA A 125 21.58 7.70 5.20
N TRP A 126 22.16 8.12 6.31
CA TRP A 126 23.01 9.31 6.36
C TRP A 126 24.47 8.93 6.19
N ASP A 127 25.13 9.49 5.18
CA ASP A 127 26.57 9.37 4.96
C ASP A 127 27.28 10.46 5.78
N THR A 128 27.93 10.08 6.89
CA THR A 128 28.63 11.02 7.78
C THR A 128 29.87 11.63 7.12
N VAL A 129 30.48 10.93 6.17
CA VAL A 129 31.70 11.36 5.46
C VAL A 129 31.34 12.39 4.40
N ASN A 130 30.37 12.09 3.53
CA ASN A 130 29.96 12.99 2.45
C ASN A 130 28.89 14.00 2.87
N ARG A 131 28.34 13.87 4.08
CA ARG A 131 27.24 14.69 4.62
C ARG A 131 26.01 14.69 3.72
N GLN A 132 25.59 13.51 3.30
CA GLN A 132 24.47 13.30 2.37
C GLN A 132 23.38 12.43 3.01
N LEU A 133 22.12 12.78 2.76
CA LEU A 133 20.99 11.89 3.06
C LEU A 133 20.65 11.07 1.82
N HIS A 134 20.67 9.76 1.96
CA HIS A 134 20.24 8.83 0.94
C HIS A 134 18.86 8.26 1.32
N VAL A 135 17.95 8.19 0.35
CA VAL A 135 16.61 7.64 0.53
C VAL A 135 16.27 6.70 -0.61
N TRP A 136 15.87 5.48 -0.28
CA TRP A 136 15.37 4.50 -1.25
C TRP A 136 13.93 4.14 -0.90
N THR A 137 13.04 4.24 -1.88
CA THR A 137 11.67 3.74 -1.80
C THR A 137 11.60 2.33 -2.38
N ASP A 138 10.74 1.46 -1.86
CA ASP A 138 10.46 0.15 -2.50
C ASP A 138 9.92 0.28 -3.93
N ARG A 139 9.80 -0.85 -4.63
CA ARG A 139 9.40 -0.92 -6.05
C ARG A 139 8.07 -0.24 -6.37
N PHE A 140 7.12 -0.26 -5.43
CA PHE A 140 5.78 0.29 -5.59
C PHE A 140 5.54 1.56 -4.76
N GLY A 141 6.53 1.98 -3.95
CA GLY A 141 6.38 3.14 -3.07
C GLY A 141 5.28 2.94 -2.05
N THR A 142 5.20 1.74 -1.48
CA THR A 142 4.14 1.34 -0.53
C THR A 142 4.19 2.10 0.78
N LEU A 143 5.35 2.65 1.14
CA LEU A 143 5.51 3.64 2.19
C LEU A 143 5.96 4.98 1.56
N HIS A 144 5.28 6.06 1.93
CA HIS A 144 5.59 7.38 1.40
C HIS A 144 6.66 8.10 2.21
N ALA A 145 7.55 8.78 1.49
CA ALA A 145 8.37 9.88 1.98
C ALA A 145 8.06 11.11 1.13
N TYR A 146 8.17 12.28 1.73
CA TYR A 146 7.91 13.56 1.09
C TYR A 146 9.15 14.44 1.21
N HIS A 147 9.44 15.18 0.14
CA HIS A 147 10.46 16.21 0.11
C HIS A 147 9.81 17.57 -0.16
N ALA A 148 10.27 18.59 0.55
CA ALA A 148 9.90 19.97 0.30
C ALA A 148 11.12 20.87 0.45
N GLN A 149 11.20 21.91 -0.38
CA GLN A 149 12.24 22.94 -0.33
C GLN A 149 11.66 24.30 -0.77
N ASP A 150 12.10 25.40 -0.15
CA ASP A 150 11.69 26.77 -0.53
C ASP A 150 12.85 27.67 -0.95
N GLY A 151 14.03 27.06 -1.15
CA GLY A 151 15.29 27.72 -1.51
C GLY A 151 16.12 28.19 -0.33
N GLN A 152 15.55 28.22 0.88
CA GLN A 152 16.29 28.43 2.13
C GLN A 152 16.23 27.15 2.97
N ARG A 153 15.02 26.63 3.15
CA ARG A 153 14.70 25.50 4.01
C ARG A 153 14.44 24.26 3.18
N ALA A 154 14.78 23.10 3.73
CA ALA A 154 14.48 21.81 3.13
C ALA A 154 14.12 20.78 4.20
N VAL A 155 13.32 19.78 3.80
CA VAL A 155 12.92 18.68 4.67
C VAL A 155 12.66 17.41 3.87
N VAL A 156 13.02 16.27 4.45
CA VAL A 156 12.49 14.96 4.04
C VAL A 156 11.74 14.33 5.21
N SER A 157 10.49 13.92 5.01
CA SER A 157 9.67 13.33 6.08
C SER A 157 8.76 12.22 5.59
N THR A 158 8.44 11.26 6.46
CA THR A 158 7.43 10.23 6.22
C THR A 158 6.00 10.73 6.38
N CYS A 159 5.81 12.03 6.66
CA CYS A 159 4.51 12.66 6.88
C CYS A 159 4.40 13.93 6.02
N PHE A 160 3.36 13.99 5.19
CA PHE A 160 3.07 15.13 4.32
C PHE A 160 2.81 16.39 5.15
N HIS A 161 2.01 16.29 6.22
CA HIS A 161 1.70 17.43 7.08
C HIS A 161 2.95 18.00 7.74
N THR A 162 3.91 17.15 8.11
CA THR A 162 5.20 17.59 8.63
C THR A 162 6.00 18.34 7.57
N ALA A 163 6.17 17.75 6.38
CA ALA A 163 6.91 18.39 5.29
C ALA A 163 6.31 19.76 4.93
N ALA A 164 4.98 19.82 4.86
CA ALA A 164 4.25 21.05 4.59
C ALA A 164 4.36 22.09 5.72
N ALA A 165 4.37 21.67 6.99
CA ALA A 165 4.50 22.60 8.11
C ALA A 165 5.91 23.21 8.20
N VAL A 166 6.95 22.43 7.87
CA VAL A 166 8.34 22.90 7.97
C VAL A 166 8.68 23.88 6.84
N VAL A 167 8.34 23.55 5.59
CA VAL A 167 8.88 24.27 4.44
C VAL A 167 7.81 24.92 3.56
N SER A 168 6.64 24.28 3.41
CA SER A 168 5.70 24.67 2.37
C SER A 168 5.10 26.06 2.61
N ARG A 169 4.95 26.81 1.52
CA ARG A 169 4.19 28.06 1.44
C ARG A 169 2.69 27.81 1.30
N ARG A 170 2.29 26.53 1.18
CA ARG A 170 0.92 26.06 1.01
C ARG A 170 0.23 26.61 -0.25
N SER A 171 1.02 26.87 -1.30
CA SER A 171 0.50 27.16 -2.63
C SER A 171 -0.10 25.88 -3.22
N LEU A 172 -1.36 25.95 -3.64
CA LEU A 172 -2.09 24.78 -4.13
C LEU A 172 -1.58 24.33 -5.50
N ASP A 173 -1.33 23.03 -5.66
CA ASP A 173 -1.06 22.42 -6.96
C ASP A 173 -2.39 22.13 -7.67
N TRP A 174 -2.91 23.12 -8.41
CA TRP A 174 -4.20 22.99 -9.11
C TRP A 174 -4.28 21.78 -10.06
N PRO A 175 -3.24 21.46 -10.88
CA PRO A 175 -3.22 20.22 -11.64
C PRO A 175 -3.34 18.96 -10.77
N ALA A 176 -2.66 18.91 -9.63
CA ALA A 176 -2.74 17.78 -8.70
C ALA A 176 -4.14 17.62 -8.13
N LEU A 177 -4.78 18.73 -7.71
CA LEU A 177 -6.14 18.73 -7.17
C LEU A 177 -7.17 18.32 -8.23
N ALA A 178 -7.02 18.78 -9.47
CA ALA A 178 -7.87 18.33 -10.58
C ALA A 178 -7.74 16.81 -10.80
N GLY A 179 -6.52 16.28 -10.72
CA GLY A 179 -6.27 14.83 -10.76
C GLY A 179 -6.93 14.09 -9.59
N PHE A 180 -6.77 14.61 -8.37
CA PHE A 180 -7.40 14.03 -7.17
C PHE A 180 -8.93 14.00 -7.27
N PHE A 181 -9.57 15.10 -7.67
CA PHE A 181 -11.04 15.12 -7.84
C PHE A 181 -11.50 14.26 -9.04
N GLY A 182 -10.65 14.03 -10.03
CA GLY A 182 -10.94 13.18 -11.18
C GLY A 182 -10.78 11.67 -10.90
N PHE A 183 -9.76 11.29 -10.12
CA PHE A 183 -9.35 9.89 -9.95
C PHE A 183 -9.47 9.35 -8.53
N GLY A 184 -9.66 10.22 -7.52
CA GLY A 184 -9.66 9.86 -6.10
C GLY A 184 -8.27 9.69 -5.49
N PHE A 185 -7.20 10.01 -6.23
CA PHE A 185 -5.80 9.97 -5.78
C PHE A 185 -4.94 10.97 -6.56
N PHE A 186 -3.76 11.31 -6.02
CA PHE A 186 -2.82 12.22 -6.67
C PHE A 186 -1.95 11.50 -7.72
N PRO A 187 -1.87 12.00 -8.97
CA PRO A 187 -1.01 11.41 -9.99
C PRO A 187 0.46 11.80 -9.80
N GLN A 188 1.36 10.90 -10.21
CA GLN A 188 2.83 11.08 -10.19
C GLN A 188 3.38 11.34 -8.79
N ASP A 189 4.25 12.34 -8.63
CA ASP A 189 4.90 12.74 -7.39
C ASP A 189 4.17 13.91 -6.70
N ARG A 190 2.96 14.25 -7.15
CA ARG A 190 2.25 15.44 -6.71
C ARG A 190 1.54 15.23 -5.38
N THR A 191 1.32 16.34 -4.69
CA THR A 191 0.56 16.42 -3.43
C THR A 191 -0.45 17.56 -3.53
N PHE A 192 -1.04 17.97 -2.40
CA PHE A 192 -1.91 19.16 -2.34
C PHE A 192 -1.17 20.47 -2.66
N PHE A 193 0.14 20.53 -2.41
CA PHE A 193 0.95 21.73 -2.57
C PHE A 193 1.99 21.57 -3.68
N ASP A 194 2.30 22.67 -4.37
CA ASP A 194 3.22 22.67 -5.51
C ASP A 194 4.71 22.52 -5.12
N ASP A 195 5.02 22.74 -3.85
CA ASP A 195 6.36 22.72 -3.24
C ASP A 195 6.60 21.51 -2.34
N VAL A 196 5.64 20.59 -2.25
CA VAL A 196 5.79 19.30 -1.56
C VAL A 196 5.58 18.16 -2.55
N ARG A 197 6.58 17.28 -2.68
CA ARG A 197 6.55 16.13 -3.60
C ARG A 197 6.69 14.83 -2.83
N VAL A 198 5.95 13.80 -3.23
CA VAL A 198 6.18 12.43 -2.74
C VAL A 198 7.37 11.84 -3.49
N LEU A 199 8.27 11.15 -2.79
CA LEU A 199 9.38 10.46 -3.45
C LEU A 199 8.82 9.33 -4.32
N ARG A 200 9.30 9.24 -5.56
CA ARG A 200 8.74 8.31 -6.53
C ARG A 200 9.12 6.87 -6.20
N PRO A 201 8.26 5.88 -6.49
CA PRO A 201 8.58 4.46 -6.36
C PRO A 201 9.90 4.08 -7.04
N ALA A 202 10.51 2.99 -6.56
CA ALA A 202 11.73 2.41 -7.14
C ALA A 202 12.88 3.40 -7.34
N THR A 203 13.01 4.41 -6.49
CA THR A 203 13.97 5.50 -6.70
C THR A 203 14.95 5.64 -5.54
N HIS A 204 16.21 5.92 -5.86
CA HIS A 204 17.25 6.36 -4.94
C HIS A 204 17.43 7.88 -5.07
N HIS A 205 17.07 8.61 -4.02
CA HIS A 205 17.33 10.03 -3.87
C HIS A 205 18.60 10.25 -3.04
N VAL A 206 19.44 11.19 -3.46
CA VAL A 206 20.57 11.70 -2.67
C VAL A 206 20.36 13.19 -2.49
N PHE A 207 20.28 13.62 -1.23
CA PHE A 207 20.21 15.00 -0.81
C PHE A 207 21.55 15.40 -0.21
N ASP A 208 22.01 16.62 -0.51
CA ASP A 208 23.18 17.16 0.15
C ASP A 208 22.88 17.58 1.59
N ALA A 209 23.91 18.15 2.19
CA ALA A 209 23.85 18.72 3.50
C ALA A 209 22.70 19.74 3.63
N GLU A 210 22.40 20.53 2.61
CA GLU A 210 21.38 21.59 2.69
C GLU A 210 19.99 21.08 2.27
N GLY A 211 19.84 19.77 2.02
CA GLY A 211 18.60 19.14 1.62
C GLY A 211 18.22 19.36 0.16
N LYS A 212 19.17 19.84 -0.64
CA LYS A 212 19.01 19.97 -2.09
C LYS A 212 19.27 18.62 -2.74
N VAL A 213 18.41 18.29 -3.71
CA VAL A 213 18.52 17.05 -4.48
C VAL A 213 19.78 17.10 -5.35
N GLN A 214 20.73 16.19 -5.09
CA GLN A 214 21.92 16.00 -5.92
C GLN A 214 21.73 14.91 -6.97
N ARG A 215 21.03 13.83 -6.63
CA ARG A 215 20.80 12.72 -7.55
C ARG A 215 19.44 12.07 -7.32
N VAL A 216 18.80 11.68 -8.42
CA VAL A 216 17.59 10.86 -8.43
C VAL A 216 17.81 9.76 -9.44
N GLN A 217 17.84 8.51 -9.00
CA GLN A 217 18.03 7.37 -9.87
C GLN A 217 16.92 6.34 -9.64
N ARG A 218 16.12 6.12 -10.67
CA ARG A 218 15.20 4.98 -10.68
C ARG A 218 16.00 3.69 -10.89
N TYR A 219 15.86 2.74 -9.97
CA TYR A 219 16.62 1.49 -9.97
C TYR A 219 15.80 0.28 -10.46
N TRP A 220 14.48 0.44 -10.63
CA TRP A 220 13.58 -0.59 -11.14
C TRP A 220 12.43 0.04 -11.92
N ASP A 221 11.97 -0.64 -12.98
CA ASP A 221 10.80 -0.24 -13.75
C ASP A 221 10.00 -1.47 -14.20
N TRP A 222 8.73 -1.22 -14.53
CA TRP A 222 7.87 -2.18 -15.17
C TRP A 222 8.36 -2.47 -16.59
N GLU A 223 8.49 -3.75 -16.93
CA GLU A 223 8.81 -4.17 -18.29
C GLU A 223 7.73 -5.10 -18.84
N HIS A 224 7.07 -4.69 -19.93
CA HIS A 224 6.16 -5.56 -20.67
C HIS A 224 6.92 -6.28 -21.79
N LYS A 225 7.56 -7.40 -21.43
CA LYS A 225 8.33 -8.26 -22.34
C LYS A 225 7.82 -9.72 -22.25
N PRO A 226 6.57 -10.00 -22.68
CA PRO A 226 6.03 -11.36 -22.64
C PRO A 226 6.83 -12.31 -23.53
N ASP A 227 7.10 -13.51 -23.03
CA ASP A 227 7.69 -14.60 -23.79
C ASP A 227 6.60 -15.39 -24.52
N TRP A 228 6.43 -15.10 -25.80
CA TRP A 228 5.41 -15.72 -26.66
C TRP A 228 5.72 -17.17 -27.05
N THR A 229 6.88 -17.71 -26.65
CA THR A 229 7.24 -19.11 -26.90
C THR A 229 6.66 -20.06 -25.87
N ARG A 230 6.19 -19.54 -24.72
CA ARG A 230 5.61 -20.33 -23.64
C ARG A 230 4.23 -20.85 -24.01
N SER A 231 3.93 -22.10 -23.67
CA SER A 231 2.57 -22.60 -23.77
C SER A 231 1.68 -21.98 -22.68
N TYR A 232 0.36 -22.08 -22.87
CA TYR A 232 -0.60 -21.69 -21.85
C TYR A 232 -0.39 -22.48 -20.55
N ASP A 233 -0.25 -23.80 -20.65
CA ASP A 233 -0.11 -24.69 -19.50
C ASP A 233 1.20 -24.43 -18.73
N ASP A 234 2.31 -24.15 -19.43
CA ASP A 234 3.57 -23.77 -18.79
C ASP A 234 3.45 -22.42 -18.07
N THR A 235 2.72 -21.48 -18.67
CA THR A 235 2.50 -20.15 -18.09
C THR A 235 1.67 -20.26 -16.82
N VAL A 236 0.57 -21.02 -16.84
CA VAL A 236 -0.27 -21.27 -15.68
C VAL A 236 0.50 -22.01 -14.58
N SER A 237 1.26 -23.03 -14.95
CA SER A 237 2.04 -23.82 -13.99
C SER A 237 3.12 -22.99 -13.28
N GLU A 238 3.84 -22.16 -14.03
CA GLU A 238 4.84 -21.25 -13.45
C GLU A 238 4.19 -20.17 -12.59
N PHE A 239 3.06 -19.59 -13.02
CA PHE A 239 2.32 -18.63 -12.20
C PHE A 239 1.92 -19.27 -10.86
N ALA A 240 1.33 -20.46 -10.90
CA ALA A 240 0.95 -21.20 -9.70
C ALA A 240 2.15 -21.46 -8.80
N ALA A 241 3.27 -21.96 -9.34
CA ALA A 241 4.49 -22.21 -8.57
C ALA A 241 5.05 -20.95 -7.89
N ARG A 242 5.06 -19.81 -8.58
CA ARG A 242 5.51 -18.53 -8.01
C ARG A 242 4.55 -18.00 -6.95
N PHE A 243 3.24 -18.12 -7.22
CA PHE A 243 2.22 -17.63 -6.32
C PHE A 243 2.16 -18.49 -5.04
N ASP A 244 2.28 -19.81 -5.15
CA ASP A 244 2.40 -20.74 -4.02
C ASP A 244 3.64 -20.43 -3.18
N GLN A 245 4.78 -20.13 -3.81
CA GLN A 245 6.00 -19.72 -3.10
C GLN A 245 5.78 -18.43 -2.30
N VAL A 246 5.17 -17.41 -2.91
CA VAL A 246 4.86 -16.15 -2.24
C VAL A 246 3.87 -16.36 -1.08
N MET A 247 2.82 -17.16 -1.29
CA MET A 247 1.86 -17.45 -0.24
C MET A 247 2.46 -18.26 0.91
N ALA A 248 3.32 -19.23 0.63
CA ALA A 248 4.07 -19.96 1.65
C ALA A 248 4.99 -19.04 2.46
N ASP A 249 5.67 -18.08 1.80
CA ASP A 249 6.50 -17.07 2.46
C ASP A 249 5.68 -16.18 3.40
N LEU A 250 4.53 -15.67 2.92
CA LEU A 250 3.65 -14.79 3.69
C LEU A 250 2.95 -15.51 4.86
N LEU A 251 2.63 -16.80 4.71
CA LEU A 251 1.96 -17.61 5.73
C LEU A 251 2.92 -18.22 6.77
N ARG A 252 4.24 -18.04 6.58
CA ARG A 252 5.29 -18.67 7.40
C ARG A 252 5.16 -18.35 8.89
N GLN A 253 4.77 -17.13 9.26
CA GLN A 253 4.81 -16.67 10.65
C GLN A 253 3.70 -15.69 11.00
N GLY A 254 3.44 -15.54 12.31
CA GLY A 254 2.42 -14.63 12.84
C GLY A 254 1.01 -15.20 12.77
N ARG A 255 0.06 -14.49 13.38
CA ARG A 255 -1.39 -14.66 13.21
C ARG A 255 -1.84 -13.83 12.01
N ILE A 256 -2.64 -14.41 11.13
CA ILE A 256 -2.89 -13.86 9.81
C ILE A 256 -4.39 -13.77 9.57
N ALA A 257 -4.81 -12.57 9.15
CA ALA A 257 -6.15 -12.33 8.64
C ALA A 257 -6.15 -12.36 7.11
N LEU A 258 -7.02 -13.20 6.53
CA LEU A 258 -7.23 -13.32 5.10
C LEU A 258 -8.61 -12.76 4.73
N PRO A 259 -8.71 -11.57 4.11
CA PRO A 259 -9.95 -11.12 3.51
C PRO A 259 -10.31 -12.04 2.33
N VAL A 260 -11.49 -12.66 2.41
CA VAL A 260 -12.03 -13.55 1.38
C VAL A 260 -13.23 -12.89 0.73
N SER A 261 -13.26 -12.90 -0.60
CA SER A 261 -14.34 -12.33 -1.41
C SER A 261 -14.79 -13.35 -2.47
N GLY A 262 -15.89 -13.04 -3.15
CA GLY A 262 -16.34 -13.79 -4.33
C GLY A 262 -15.47 -13.58 -5.58
N GLY A 263 -14.55 -12.61 -5.54
CA GLY A 263 -13.64 -12.24 -6.63
C GLY A 263 -12.63 -13.33 -6.99
N LEU A 264 -11.99 -13.20 -8.14
CA LEU A 264 -10.94 -14.15 -8.56
C LEU A 264 -9.69 -14.01 -7.68
N ASP A 265 -9.25 -12.78 -7.42
CA ASP A 265 -8.03 -12.47 -6.67
C ASP A 265 -7.99 -13.14 -5.29
N SER A 266 -9.03 -12.96 -4.48
CA SER A 266 -9.12 -13.58 -3.15
C SER A 266 -9.32 -15.08 -3.21
N ARG A 267 -9.94 -15.61 -4.27
CA ARG A 267 -10.06 -17.07 -4.43
C ARG A 267 -8.74 -17.70 -4.83
N CYS A 268 -7.91 -16.99 -5.59
CA CYS A 268 -6.53 -17.41 -5.88
C CYS A 268 -5.71 -17.48 -4.60
N THR A 269 -5.75 -16.47 -3.72
CA THR A 269 -5.03 -16.54 -2.43
C THR A 269 -5.51 -17.70 -1.56
N VAL A 270 -6.83 -17.94 -1.48
CA VAL A 270 -7.39 -19.09 -0.75
C VAL A 270 -6.95 -20.44 -1.37
N ALA A 271 -6.85 -20.52 -2.70
CA ALA A 271 -6.40 -21.72 -3.40
C ALA A 271 -4.90 -22.01 -3.18
N ALA A 272 -4.08 -20.99 -3.00
CA ALA A 272 -2.64 -21.10 -2.80
C ALA A 272 -2.24 -21.23 -1.31
N ILE A 273 -3.20 -21.36 -0.40
CA ILE A 273 -2.90 -21.73 0.99
C ILE A 273 -2.32 -23.15 0.99
N PRO A 274 -1.08 -23.35 1.51
CA PRO A 274 -0.46 -24.66 1.60
C PRO A 274 -1.21 -25.55 2.60
N GLY A 275 -1.15 -26.86 2.39
CA GLY A 275 -1.70 -27.86 3.30
C GLY A 275 -1.70 -29.24 2.64
N ASP A 276 -1.95 -30.28 3.41
CA ASP A 276 -2.20 -31.61 2.84
C ASP A 276 -3.70 -31.81 2.65
N LYS A 277 -4.10 -32.46 1.56
CA LYS A 277 -5.43 -33.07 1.46
C LYS A 277 -5.47 -34.27 2.40
N GLU A 278 -5.82 -34.06 3.66
CA GLU A 278 -6.26 -35.16 4.52
C GLU A 278 -7.77 -35.41 4.28
N ASP A 279 -8.21 -36.66 4.46
CA ASP A 279 -9.60 -37.12 4.26
C ASP A 279 -10.58 -36.30 5.11
N GLY A 280 -11.08 -35.19 4.54
CA GLY A 280 -11.97 -34.23 5.21
C GLY A 280 -11.66 -32.74 4.96
N GLY A 281 -10.56 -32.40 4.26
CA GLY A 281 -10.28 -31.03 3.80
C GLY A 281 -8.87 -30.53 4.10
N TRP A 282 -8.51 -29.38 3.52
CA TRP A 282 -7.23 -28.69 3.77
C TRP A 282 -7.27 -28.06 5.18
N LYS A 283 -6.41 -28.47 6.10
CA LYS A 283 -6.32 -27.87 7.44
C LYS A 283 -4.92 -27.34 7.70
N MET A 284 -4.78 -26.01 7.81
CA MET A 284 -3.66 -25.42 8.53
C MET A 284 -3.88 -25.69 10.02
N LYS A 285 -3.19 -26.70 10.57
CA LYS A 285 -3.44 -27.30 11.90
C LYS A 285 -3.13 -26.40 13.11
N ASP A 286 -2.70 -25.15 12.91
CA ASP A 286 -2.17 -24.31 13.99
C ASP A 286 -3.05 -23.14 14.44
N GLY A 287 -4.22 -22.95 13.82
CA GLY A 287 -5.16 -21.88 14.20
C GLY A 287 -4.61 -20.45 13.98
N ARG A 288 -3.48 -20.29 13.29
CA ARG A 288 -2.87 -18.97 13.02
C ARG A 288 -3.55 -18.23 11.88
N LEU A 289 -4.29 -18.94 11.03
CA LEU A 289 -4.99 -18.37 9.89
C LEU A 289 -6.48 -18.19 10.18
N TRP A 290 -6.94 -16.96 10.04
CA TRP A 290 -8.33 -16.57 10.20
C TRP A 290 -8.80 -15.85 8.95
N SER A 291 -10.00 -16.19 8.45
CA SER A 291 -10.57 -15.54 7.26
C SER A 291 -11.78 -14.70 7.61
N TYR A 292 -12.00 -13.64 6.85
CA TYR A 292 -13.13 -12.73 7.08
C TYR A 292 -13.65 -12.12 5.79
N SER A 293 -14.87 -11.61 5.87
CA SER A 293 -15.45 -10.76 4.83
C SER A 293 -16.39 -9.77 5.47
N TYR A 294 -16.80 -8.76 4.73
CA TYR A 294 -17.76 -7.78 5.20
C TYR A 294 -18.81 -7.44 4.14
N GLY A 295 -19.99 -7.06 4.61
CA GLY A 295 -21.10 -6.61 3.79
C GLY A 295 -21.84 -5.44 4.44
N TYR A 296 -22.82 -4.89 3.74
CA TYR A 296 -23.64 -3.78 4.25
C TYR A 296 -24.90 -4.24 4.99
N THR A 297 -25.17 -5.55 4.99
CA THR A 297 -26.29 -6.18 5.70
C THR A 297 -25.85 -7.54 6.24
N ASP A 298 -26.60 -8.08 7.20
CA ASP A 298 -26.30 -9.38 7.83
C ASP A 298 -26.37 -10.56 6.85
N ASP A 299 -27.17 -10.45 5.77
CA ASP A 299 -27.25 -11.42 4.67
C ASP A 299 -26.74 -10.82 3.34
N SER A 300 -25.57 -10.19 3.40
CA SER A 300 -24.88 -9.77 2.18
C SER A 300 -24.53 -10.98 1.30
N VAL A 301 -24.77 -10.86 0.00
CA VAL A 301 -24.34 -11.87 -0.99
C VAL A 301 -22.83 -12.12 -0.88
N GLU A 302 -22.05 -11.07 -0.64
CA GLU A 302 -20.60 -11.14 -0.52
C GLU A 302 -20.19 -12.05 0.65
N THR A 303 -20.74 -11.84 1.84
CA THR A 303 -20.38 -12.64 3.03
C THR A 303 -20.86 -14.08 2.89
N ARG A 304 -21.97 -14.32 2.18
CA ARG A 304 -22.45 -15.68 1.86
C ARG A 304 -21.49 -16.42 0.94
N ILE A 305 -21.01 -15.77 -0.12
CA ILE A 305 -20.05 -16.38 -1.05
C ILE A 305 -18.71 -16.59 -0.35
N SER A 306 -18.21 -15.60 0.40
CA SER A 306 -16.96 -15.73 1.16
C SER A 306 -17.01 -16.89 2.16
N ARG A 307 -18.15 -17.11 2.81
CA ARG A 307 -18.36 -18.27 3.69
C ARG A 307 -18.19 -19.59 2.94
N GLN A 308 -18.82 -19.72 1.77
CA GLN A 308 -18.70 -20.93 0.94
C GLN A 308 -17.24 -21.18 0.50
N VAL A 309 -16.53 -20.11 0.14
CA VAL A 309 -15.10 -20.20 -0.24
C VAL A 309 -14.24 -20.65 0.95
N ALA A 310 -14.47 -20.08 2.14
CA ALA A 310 -13.76 -20.46 3.35
C ALA A 310 -14.06 -21.92 3.76
N GLU A 311 -15.32 -22.34 3.73
CA GLU A 311 -15.77 -23.71 4.03
C GLU A 311 -15.14 -24.73 3.08
N ALA A 312 -15.06 -24.41 1.77
CA ALA A 312 -14.40 -25.27 0.78
C ALA A 312 -12.91 -25.52 1.07
N ARG A 313 -12.28 -24.66 1.86
CA ARG A 313 -10.89 -24.80 2.33
C ARG A 313 -10.77 -25.03 3.84
N GLY A 314 -11.86 -25.35 4.54
CA GLY A 314 -11.85 -25.62 5.97
C GLY A 314 -11.33 -24.46 6.83
N LEU A 315 -11.44 -23.22 6.34
CA LEU A 315 -10.95 -22.03 7.04
C LEU A 315 -11.96 -21.54 8.07
N SER A 316 -11.46 -21.03 9.20
CA SER A 316 -12.30 -20.25 10.12
C SER A 316 -12.78 -18.98 9.41
N PHE A 317 -14.06 -18.62 9.55
CA PHE A 317 -14.66 -17.51 8.82
C PHE A 317 -15.52 -16.63 9.74
N MET A 318 -15.28 -15.32 9.69
CA MET A 318 -16.08 -14.32 10.40
C MET A 318 -16.67 -13.29 9.42
N PRO A 319 -18.00 -13.19 9.31
CA PRO A 319 -18.65 -12.12 8.56
C PRO A 319 -18.77 -10.86 9.44
N PHE A 320 -18.58 -9.69 8.84
CA PHE A 320 -18.89 -8.40 9.46
C PHE A 320 -19.97 -7.65 8.69
N THR A 321 -20.84 -6.98 9.42
CA THR A 321 -21.76 -5.98 8.86
C THR A 321 -21.18 -4.60 9.11
N ILE A 322 -20.84 -3.88 8.05
CA ILE A 322 -20.24 -2.54 8.13
C ILE A 322 -21.29 -1.56 8.66
N LYS A 323 -21.01 -1.02 9.84
CA LYS A 323 -21.76 0.10 10.43
C LYS A 323 -21.15 1.43 9.97
N PRO A 324 -21.90 2.55 10.03
CA PRO A 324 -21.30 3.87 9.88
C PRO A 324 -20.10 4.03 10.83
N TYR A 325 -18.93 4.33 10.27
CA TYR A 325 -17.67 4.38 11.02
C TYR A 325 -16.88 5.67 10.77
N LEU A 326 -17.12 6.33 9.63
CA LEU A 326 -16.18 7.30 9.07
C LEU A 326 -15.91 8.46 10.02
N PHE A 327 -16.94 9.12 10.55
CA PHE A 327 -16.75 10.29 11.41
C PHE A 327 -16.15 9.92 12.78
N ASP A 328 -16.53 8.77 13.34
CA ASP A 328 -15.97 8.28 14.61
C ASP A 328 -14.49 7.87 14.50
N ARG A 329 -14.07 7.48 13.28
CA ARG A 329 -12.71 7.02 12.98
C ARG A 329 -11.92 8.00 12.12
N LEU A 330 -12.44 9.21 11.86
CA LEU A 330 -11.88 10.10 10.84
C LEU A 330 -10.42 10.45 11.13
N GLU A 331 -10.08 10.73 12.39
CA GLU A 331 -8.70 11.02 12.81
C GLU A 331 -7.75 9.86 12.49
N GLN A 332 -8.17 8.62 12.77
CA GLN A 332 -7.35 7.42 12.47
C GLN A 332 -7.23 7.18 10.97
N VAL A 333 -8.32 7.36 10.21
CA VAL A 333 -8.33 7.23 8.75
C VAL A 333 -7.40 8.27 8.12
N VAL A 334 -7.55 9.54 8.49
CA VAL A 334 -6.71 10.64 7.98
C VAL A 334 -5.26 10.44 8.39
N ALA A 335 -4.97 9.97 9.60
CA ALA A 335 -3.58 9.68 9.98
C ALA A 335 -2.96 8.56 9.12
N ALA A 336 -3.75 7.57 8.70
CA ALA A 336 -3.26 6.48 7.86
C ALA A 336 -3.07 6.90 6.39
N VAL A 337 -4.04 7.59 5.79
CA VAL A 337 -4.02 7.91 4.34
C VAL A 337 -3.59 9.34 4.01
N GLU A 338 -3.46 10.22 5.02
CA GLU A 338 -3.02 11.63 4.89
C GLU A 338 -3.86 12.46 3.91
N GLY A 339 -5.08 12.00 3.59
CA GLY A 339 -5.95 12.60 2.58
C GLY A 339 -5.55 12.30 1.12
N PHE A 340 -4.59 11.40 0.87
CA PHE A 340 -4.14 11.06 -0.49
C PHE A 340 -5.09 10.09 -1.23
N GLN A 341 -6.16 9.65 -0.56
CA GLN A 341 -7.19 8.77 -1.10
C GLN A 341 -8.57 9.22 -0.61
N ASP A 342 -9.62 8.86 -1.35
CA ASP A 342 -11.00 9.06 -0.90
C ASP A 342 -11.27 8.31 0.42
N VAL A 343 -11.37 9.08 1.50
CA VAL A 343 -11.57 8.56 2.87
C VAL A 343 -12.89 7.80 3.05
N THR A 344 -13.87 7.99 2.15
CA THR A 344 -15.14 7.26 2.21
C THR A 344 -14.98 5.77 1.85
N GLN A 345 -13.87 5.40 1.19
CA GLN A 345 -13.58 4.03 0.77
C GLN A 345 -12.82 3.21 1.82
N CYS A 346 -12.42 3.81 2.95
CA CYS A 346 -11.62 3.18 4.01
C CYS A 346 -12.41 2.23 4.93
N ARG A 347 -13.29 1.39 4.36
CA ARG A 347 -14.24 0.51 5.08
C ARG A 347 -13.60 -0.46 6.08
N GLN A 348 -12.34 -0.82 5.88
CA GLN A 348 -11.59 -1.64 6.84
C GLN A 348 -11.44 -0.95 8.22
N ALA A 349 -11.54 0.38 8.28
CA ALA A 349 -11.56 1.11 9.55
C ALA A 349 -12.76 0.74 10.45
N ALA A 350 -13.85 0.20 9.89
CA ALA A 350 -14.98 -0.29 10.68
C ALA A 350 -14.65 -1.57 11.49
N VAL A 351 -13.65 -2.34 11.06
CA VAL A 351 -13.30 -3.65 11.63
C VAL A 351 -11.85 -3.72 12.11
N VAL A 352 -11.11 -2.61 12.08
CA VAL A 352 -9.67 -2.57 12.40
C VAL A 352 -9.36 -3.08 13.82
N ASP A 353 -10.23 -2.82 14.79
CA ASP A 353 -10.06 -3.26 16.18
C ASP A 353 -10.19 -4.79 16.29
N GLU A 354 -11.09 -5.39 15.52
CA GLU A 354 -11.25 -6.86 15.42
C GLU A 354 -10.03 -7.48 14.75
N LEU A 355 -9.58 -6.90 13.63
CA LEU A 355 -8.37 -7.36 12.94
C LEU A 355 -7.16 -7.36 13.88
N ARG A 356 -7.00 -6.30 14.69
CA ARG A 356 -5.91 -6.17 15.65
C ARG A 356 -5.96 -7.22 16.77
N GLN A 357 -7.15 -7.66 17.18
CA GLN A 357 -7.30 -8.70 18.20
C GLN A 357 -6.91 -10.07 17.67
N HIS A 358 -7.29 -10.37 16.42
CA HIS A 358 -7.17 -11.70 15.83
C HIS A 358 -5.90 -11.93 14.99
N ALA A 359 -5.28 -10.88 14.46
CA ALA A 359 -4.17 -11.01 13.54
C ALA A 359 -3.03 -10.01 13.83
N ASP A 360 -1.82 -10.43 13.47
CA ASP A 360 -0.63 -9.60 13.42
C ASP A 360 -0.45 -9.00 12.02
N TYR A 361 -0.93 -9.69 10.97
CA TYR A 361 -0.81 -9.31 9.57
C TYR A 361 -2.10 -9.56 8.79
N VAL A 362 -2.30 -8.79 7.72
CA VAL A 362 -3.37 -9.00 6.74
C VAL A 362 -2.76 -9.32 5.38
N ILE A 363 -3.09 -10.46 4.79
CA ILE A 363 -2.68 -10.79 3.41
C ILE A 363 -3.85 -10.44 2.49
N ALA A 364 -3.83 -9.24 1.92
CA ALA A 364 -4.88 -8.81 1.02
C ALA A 364 -4.52 -9.07 -0.46
N ALA A 365 -5.45 -9.64 -1.21
CA ALA A 365 -5.33 -9.84 -2.65
C ALA A 365 -5.69 -8.56 -3.43
N HIS A 366 -5.04 -7.45 -3.09
CA HIS A 366 -5.23 -6.20 -3.83
C HIS A 366 -4.43 -6.21 -5.14
N TRP A 367 -4.80 -5.33 -6.07
CA TRP A 367 -4.13 -5.14 -7.36
C TRP A 367 -4.25 -6.28 -8.39
N GLY A 368 -4.91 -7.42 -8.10
CA GLY A 368 -5.02 -8.51 -9.08
C GLY A 368 -5.68 -8.05 -10.39
N ASP A 369 -6.72 -7.22 -10.32
CA ASP A 369 -7.32 -6.58 -11.49
C ASP A 369 -6.32 -5.78 -12.35
N VAL A 370 -5.35 -5.09 -11.74
CA VAL A 370 -4.33 -4.31 -12.48
C VAL A 370 -3.39 -5.22 -13.26
N TRP A 371 -3.16 -6.43 -12.75
CA TRP A 371 -2.19 -7.38 -13.29
C TRP A 371 -2.78 -8.40 -14.25
N LEU A 372 -4.02 -8.83 -13.99
CA LEU A 372 -4.63 -10.00 -14.61
C LEU A 372 -5.86 -9.67 -15.44
N ASP A 373 -6.44 -8.46 -15.27
CA ASP A 373 -7.59 -8.02 -16.05
C ASP A 373 -7.16 -7.11 -17.20
N ASP A 374 -7.92 -7.16 -18.28
CA ASP A 374 -7.76 -6.27 -19.41
C ASP A 374 -8.44 -4.91 -19.19
N MET A 375 -9.21 -4.79 -18.08
CA MET A 375 -10.01 -3.63 -17.68
C MET A 375 -10.94 -3.11 -18.80
N GLY A 376 -11.31 -3.98 -19.74
CA GLY A 376 -12.02 -3.65 -20.97
C GLY A 376 -11.24 -2.78 -21.96
N LEU A 377 -9.93 -2.56 -21.74
CA LEU A 377 -9.06 -1.71 -22.57
C LEU A 377 -8.54 -2.45 -23.81
N VAL A 378 -8.26 -3.75 -23.70
CA VAL A 378 -7.73 -4.54 -24.82
C VAL A 378 -8.79 -4.83 -25.87
N SER A 379 -10.05 -5.03 -25.45
CA SER A 379 -11.19 -5.25 -26.38
C SER A 379 -11.50 -4.08 -27.32
N LYS A 380 -10.91 -2.89 -27.09
CA LYS A 380 -11.12 -1.68 -27.91
C LYS A 380 -9.97 -1.39 -28.89
N ILE A 381 -8.85 -2.11 -28.80
CA ILE A 381 -7.74 -1.95 -29.74
C ILE A 381 -7.99 -2.85 -30.96
N GLY A 382 -8.79 -2.33 -31.90
CA GLY A 382 -8.70 -2.66 -33.32
C GLY A 382 -8.84 -4.13 -33.73
N ASP A 383 -10.09 -4.59 -33.83
CA ASP A 383 -10.48 -5.66 -34.74
C ASP A 383 -10.28 -5.17 -36.20
N GLY A 384 -9.02 -5.17 -36.64
CA GLY A 384 -8.60 -4.69 -37.95
C GLY A 384 -7.90 -5.76 -38.78
N ARG A 385 -7.34 -6.82 -38.20
CA ARG A 385 -6.70 -7.91 -38.94
C ARG A 385 -6.73 -9.24 -38.17
N GLY A 386 -7.36 -10.23 -38.79
CA GLY A 386 -7.03 -11.64 -38.59
C GLY A 386 -7.90 -12.38 -37.58
N LYS A 387 -8.92 -13.09 -38.08
CA LYS A 387 -9.68 -14.10 -37.35
C LYS A 387 -8.74 -15.13 -36.70
N MET A 388 -8.68 -15.16 -35.37
CA MET A 388 -8.44 -16.38 -34.61
C MET A 388 -9.41 -16.40 -33.44
N GLY A 389 -10.47 -17.20 -33.59
CA GLY A 389 -11.60 -17.22 -32.66
C GLY A 389 -11.22 -17.82 -31.31
N TRP A 390 -11.05 -16.97 -30.30
CA TRP A 390 -11.25 -17.38 -28.92
C TRP A 390 -12.76 -17.57 -28.72
N ARG A 391 -13.19 -18.83 -28.61
CA ARG A 391 -14.58 -19.17 -28.33
C ARG A 391 -14.98 -18.56 -26.98
N ARG A 392 -15.82 -17.53 -27.03
CA ARG A 392 -16.61 -17.09 -25.87
C ARG A 392 -17.37 -18.31 -25.32
N CYS A 393 -17.04 -18.70 -24.09
CA CYS A 393 -17.87 -19.61 -23.33
C CYS A 393 -19.16 -18.85 -22.94
N ASN A 394 -20.22 -19.06 -23.73
CA ASN A 394 -21.54 -18.48 -23.46
C ASN A 394 -22.06 -19.03 -22.13
N ARG A 395 -22.05 -18.19 -21.08
CA ARG A 395 -22.97 -18.36 -19.95
C ARG A 395 -24.32 -17.79 -20.36
N SER A 396 -25.26 -18.68 -20.68
CA SER A 396 -26.69 -18.39 -20.47
C SER A 396 -27.50 -19.68 -20.50
N ARG A 397 -27.99 -20.11 -19.33
CA ARG A 397 -29.29 -20.76 -19.16
C ARG A 397 -29.75 -20.55 -17.72
N ILE A 398 -30.36 -19.38 -17.47
CA ILE A 398 -31.40 -19.26 -16.45
C ILE A 398 -32.68 -18.97 -17.24
N LEU A 399 -33.56 -19.96 -17.25
CA LEU A 399 -34.92 -19.88 -17.77
C LEU A 399 -35.71 -18.89 -16.91
N THR A 400 -36.18 -17.80 -17.48
CA THR A 400 -37.44 -17.18 -17.05
C THR A 400 -38.26 -16.84 -18.28
N SER A 401 -39.40 -17.52 -18.38
CA SER A 401 -40.45 -17.31 -19.36
C SER A 401 -41.23 -16.05 -19.01
N ALA A 402 -41.25 -15.07 -19.89
CA ALA A 402 -42.32 -14.07 -19.94
C ALA A 402 -42.46 -13.55 -21.37
N SER A 403 -43.50 -14.05 -22.02
CA SER A 403 -44.06 -13.58 -23.29
C SER A 403 -44.54 -12.14 -23.21
N ARG A 404 -44.25 -11.30 -24.23
CA ARG A 404 -45.23 -10.50 -25.01
C ARG A 404 -44.55 -9.55 -26.03
N PRO A 405 -45.29 -9.08 -27.05
CA PRO A 405 -44.78 -9.07 -28.43
C PRO A 405 -44.27 -7.72 -28.93
N SER A 406 -43.61 -7.85 -30.08
CA SER A 406 -43.11 -6.84 -30.98
C SER A 406 -44.14 -5.79 -31.42
N ARG A 407 -43.69 -4.54 -31.51
CA ARG A 407 -44.06 -3.64 -32.59
C ARG A 407 -42.82 -2.95 -33.15
N ARG A 408 -42.49 -3.30 -34.38
CA ARG A 408 -41.64 -2.50 -35.27
C ARG A 408 -42.46 -1.31 -35.76
N THR A 409 -41.89 -0.12 -35.68
CA THR A 409 -42.14 0.93 -36.67
C THR A 409 -40.82 1.57 -37.04
N THR A 410 -40.52 1.41 -38.32
CA THR A 410 -39.42 1.96 -39.10
C THR A 410 -39.53 3.47 -39.23
N GLY A 411 -38.39 4.16 -39.16
CA GLY A 411 -38.25 5.54 -39.59
C GLY A 411 -36.78 5.88 -39.78
N ARG A 412 -36.28 5.74 -41.02
CA ARG A 412 -35.02 6.35 -41.47
C ARG A 412 -35.29 7.82 -41.77
N PHE A 413 -34.40 8.70 -41.32
CA PHE A 413 -34.16 10.00 -41.94
C PHE A 413 -32.64 10.23 -41.95
N ASP A 414 -32.09 10.33 -43.17
CA ASP A 414 -30.73 10.75 -43.46
C ASP A 414 -30.73 12.28 -43.68
N GLY A 415 -29.75 12.99 -43.11
CA GLY A 415 -29.46 14.41 -43.41
C GLY A 415 -28.47 15.05 -42.41
N PRO A 416 -27.58 15.98 -42.83
CA PRO A 416 -26.24 16.16 -42.21
C PRO A 416 -26.04 17.44 -41.35
N CYS A 417 -25.12 17.35 -40.37
CA CYS A 417 -24.40 18.42 -39.59
C CYS A 417 -25.26 19.41 -38.75
N PRO A 418 -24.76 20.15 -37.73
CA PRO A 418 -23.38 20.39 -37.27
C PRO A 418 -23.17 20.29 -35.73
N ALA A 419 -22.02 20.77 -35.25
CA ALA A 419 -21.49 20.76 -33.88
C ALA A 419 -22.40 21.34 -32.76
N SER A 420 -22.01 20.98 -31.53
CA SER A 420 -22.39 21.52 -30.20
C SER A 420 -23.57 20.85 -29.45
N GLY A 421 -23.34 20.49 -28.18
CA GLY A 421 -24.42 20.35 -27.20
C GLY A 421 -24.36 19.17 -26.21
N CYS A 422 -24.17 19.53 -24.94
CA CYS A 422 -24.86 18.98 -23.77
C CYS A 422 -24.53 17.56 -23.26
N PHE A 423 -23.64 17.52 -22.26
CA PHE A 423 -23.75 16.56 -21.16
C PHE A 423 -25.09 16.78 -20.42
N ARG A 424 -26.04 15.86 -20.59
CA ARG A 424 -27.22 15.76 -19.73
C ARG A 424 -26.81 15.17 -18.37
N GLN A 425 -26.69 16.03 -17.37
CA GLN A 425 -26.73 15.65 -15.96
C GLN A 425 -28.07 14.98 -15.65
N ARG A 426 -28.05 13.77 -15.09
CA ARG A 426 -29.21 13.18 -14.43
C ARG A 426 -29.38 13.89 -13.08
N ARG A 427 -30.44 14.69 -12.94
CA ARG A 427 -30.95 15.20 -11.66
C ARG A 427 -31.50 14.03 -10.84
N PHE A 428 -31.02 13.88 -9.61
CA PHE A 428 -31.74 13.17 -8.54
C PHE A 428 -32.82 14.10 -7.95
N PRO A 429 -34.05 13.63 -7.70
CA PRO A 429 -35.09 14.46 -7.08
C PRO A 429 -34.98 14.45 -5.54
N GLY A 430 -34.91 15.67 -4.98
CA GLY A 430 -35.81 16.11 -3.90
C GLY A 430 -35.47 15.78 -2.44
N CYS A 431 -34.83 16.74 -1.76
CA CYS A 431 -35.17 17.09 -0.38
C CYS A 431 -35.18 18.63 -0.27
N ARG A 432 -36.37 19.23 -0.14
CA ARG A 432 -36.54 20.65 0.16
C ARG A 432 -36.53 20.82 1.68
N PHE A 433 -35.62 21.64 2.21
CA PHE A 433 -35.79 22.24 3.52
C PHE A 433 -36.59 23.54 3.36
N THR A 434 -37.78 23.57 3.96
CA THR A 434 -38.57 24.78 4.13
C THR A 434 -38.09 25.51 5.39
N THR A 435 -37.61 26.74 5.22
CA THR A 435 -37.55 27.74 6.29
C THR A 435 -38.89 28.45 6.37
N GLN A 436 -39.49 28.46 7.56
CA GLN A 436 -40.57 29.38 7.95
C GLN A 436 -40.27 29.88 9.35
N GLY A 437 -40.39 31.20 9.54
CA GLY A 437 -40.49 31.87 10.84
C GLY A 437 -39.18 32.40 11.37
#